data_AF-A0A6P0MVS9-F1
#
_entry.id   AF-A0A6P0MVS9-F1
#
_cell.length_a   1.000
_cell.length_b   1.000
_cell.length_c   1.000
_cell.angle_alpha   90.00
_cell.angle_beta   90.00
_cell.angle_gamma   90.00
#
_symmetry.space_group_name_H-M   'P 1'
#
loop_
_entity.id
_entity.type
_entity.pdbx_description
1 polymer ?
#
loop_
_entity_poly.entity_id
_entity_poly.type
_entity_poly.pdbx_seq_one_letter_code
_entity_poly.pdbx_strand_id
1 'polypeptide(L)'
;MSKYDQQQPKYDERQQIFCLNRASNMAGYFQTGTIDTGTEEELQELVRKRLKKLLSKSKIKKLIGEWQVVWGPVVYQHNKASNVADNCIYIAKYNGISDKDRYIIALSETNALSWYGWLVANSYEDSIPWNNGRPWEKPKSSESKERIGEGSSKVLRILYEEMKYDNKLLLEYLKELMEDYKKGEVLITISGHSQGAVISPLLGLSLMEQPQREQWDPEKKADLRILATSFSTLGNKEFAEYYAKSELKNKTDPILNELDILTNMWNKDELEKNRTIYSSNIEDIEDNELIELFVDLMKKKVDNEDYQRISWEKEPFESEFEKDVDNVKDIFLSPNFTKFTSKMLARLILHLLDIEEYEPKRLNLLASTIEFYLDTRNYLIYLYDEVLFGDYLLWWGLPMIFSWNLARFEGMKSVMEATYGSASSRLGRLELAFLEAIFEQLQYSAKLPPDMAEKLKKFSKNLPELLDYLSQALYQHEIAFIKHFEVSEFFEILRKISEKEKSKCKKFCKAASEPCLVLYSVGYQWIIDN
;
A
#
# COMPACT_ATOMS: atom_id res chain seq x y z
N MET A 1 23.20 -37.58 -1.16
CA MET A 1 22.12 -37.14 -0.25
C MET A 1 20.89 -37.94 -0.61
N SER A 2 20.31 -38.66 0.34
CA SER A 2 19.10 -39.43 0.06
C SER A 2 17.94 -38.46 -0.19
N LYS A 3 16.90 -38.86 -0.94
CA LYS A 3 15.66 -38.07 -1.08
C LYS A 3 15.00 -37.75 0.28
N TYR A 4 15.45 -38.37 1.37
CA TYR A 4 14.93 -38.19 2.73
C TYR A 4 15.67 -37.14 3.57
N ASP A 5 16.73 -36.50 3.06
CA ASP A 5 17.43 -35.41 3.77
C ASP A 5 16.87 -34.01 3.44
N GLN A 6 15.77 -33.91 2.69
CA GLN A 6 15.10 -32.62 2.46
C GLN A 6 14.33 -32.22 3.73
N GLN A 7 14.99 -31.40 4.55
CA GLN A 7 14.38 -30.77 5.72
C GLN A 7 13.12 -30.00 5.30
N GLN A 8 12.01 -30.24 5.99
CA GLN A 8 10.78 -29.47 5.76
C GLN A 8 11.05 -27.97 6.00
N PRO A 9 10.36 -27.08 5.27
CA PRO A 9 10.46 -25.64 5.49
C PRO A 9 10.14 -25.29 6.95
N LYS A 10 10.81 -24.27 7.50
CA LYS A 10 10.52 -23.73 8.84
C LYS A 10 9.12 -23.12 8.91
N TYR A 11 8.70 -22.44 7.84
CA TYR A 11 7.41 -21.78 7.76
C TYR A 11 6.32 -22.72 7.27
N ASP A 12 5.11 -22.57 7.80
CA ASP A 12 3.93 -23.28 7.32
C ASP A 12 3.50 -22.81 5.92
N GLU A 13 2.46 -23.43 5.36
CA GLU A 13 1.98 -23.09 4.02
C GLU A 13 1.45 -21.66 3.93
N ARG A 14 0.74 -21.14 4.95
CA ARG A 14 0.19 -19.78 4.90
C ARG A 14 1.31 -18.74 4.93
N GLN A 15 2.29 -18.94 5.80
CA GLN A 15 3.51 -18.13 5.89
C GLN A 15 4.31 -18.18 4.58
N GLN A 16 4.48 -19.37 3.97
CA GLN A 16 5.13 -19.52 2.67
C GLN A 16 4.44 -18.69 1.57
N ILE A 17 3.11 -18.84 1.45
CA ILE A 17 2.32 -18.15 0.43
C ILE A 17 2.33 -16.63 0.68
N PHE A 18 2.23 -16.18 1.93
CA PHE A 18 2.35 -14.76 2.29
C PHE A 18 3.72 -14.20 1.89
N CYS A 19 4.82 -14.87 2.24
CA CYS A 19 6.17 -14.45 1.84
C CYS A 19 6.32 -14.33 0.31
N LEU A 20 5.78 -15.28 -0.46
CA LEU A 20 5.81 -15.26 -1.92
C LEU A 20 4.92 -14.15 -2.49
N ASN A 21 3.70 -13.98 -1.95
CA ASN A 21 2.85 -12.86 -2.33
C ASN A 21 3.60 -11.55 -2.15
N ARG A 22 4.20 -11.33 -0.97
CA ARG A 22 4.94 -10.11 -0.70
C ARG A 22 6.10 -9.98 -1.70
N ALA A 23 6.87 -11.02 -2.01
CA ALA A 23 7.94 -10.93 -3.02
C ALA A 23 7.50 -10.43 -4.44
N SER A 24 6.21 -10.42 -4.79
CA SER A 24 5.72 -9.78 -6.03
C SER A 24 5.87 -8.25 -6.05
N ASN A 25 5.91 -7.60 -4.88
CA ASN A 25 6.11 -6.16 -4.68
C ASN A 25 7.60 -5.77 -4.63
N MET A 26 8.50 -6.60 -5.16
CA MET A 26 9.95 -6.39 -5.11
C MET A 26 10.46 -5.14 -5.82
N ALA A 27 9.67 -4.50 -6.69
CA ALA A 27 9.96 -3.18 -7.27
C ALA A 27 9.32 -2.01 -6.51
N GLY A 28 8.46 -2.32 -5.54
CA GLY A 28 7.70 -1.37 -4.74
C GLY A 28 8.44 -0.88 -3.50
N TYR A 29 7.92 0.20 -2.90
CA TYR A 29 8.52 0.89 -1.76
C TYR A 29 8.66 0.00 -0.53
N PHE A 30 7.58 -0.65 -0.09
CA PHE A 30 7.49 -1.24 1.24
C PHE A 30 8.50 -2.36 1.51
N GLN A 31 9.04 -2.97 0.47
CA GLN A 31 10.00 -4.08 0.62
C GLN A 31 11.44 -3.67 0.51
N THR A 32 11.68 -2.49 -0.03
CA THR A 32 13.02 -2.06 -0.38
C THR A 32 13.39 -0.74 0.28
N GLY A 33 12.44 0.02 0.83
CA GLY A 33 12.62 1.38 1.33
C GLY A 33 12.83 2.41 0.22
N THR A 34 12.68 2.04 -1.06
CA THR A 34 12.70 2.95 -2.21
C THR A 34 11.74 2.47 -3.28
N ILE A 35 11.29 3.37 -4.13
CA ILE A 35 10.55 2.99 -5.32
C ILE A 35 11.55 2.87 -6.47
N ASP A 36 11.64 1.68 -7.06
CA ASP A 36 12.40 1.55 -8.28
C ASP A 36 11.63 2.20 -9.43
N THR A 37 12.34 3.02 -10.20
CA THR A 37 11.79 3.68 -11.39
C THR A 37 12.48 3.19 -12.64
N GLY A 38 11.75 3.03 -13.74
CA GLY A 38 12.27 2.60 -15.03
C GLY A 38 11.13 2.34 -16.02
N THR A 39 11.48 1.84 -17.20
CA THR A 39 10.48 1.28 -18.12
C THR A 39 9.93 -0.05 -17.59
N GLU A 40 8.79 -0.49 -18.12
CA GLU A 40 8.14 -1.75 -17.78
C GLU A 40 9.12 -2.92 -17.93
N GLU A 41 9.89 -2.95 -19.01
CA GLU A 41 10.88 -4.00 -19.27
C GLU A 41 12.06 -3.96 -18.29
N GLU A 42 12.54 -2.77 -17.93
CA GLU A 42 13.61 -2.58 -16.94
C GLU A 42 13.18 -3.06 -15.56
N LEU A 43 11.97 -2.69 -15.15
CA LEU A 43 11.39 -3.09 -13.87
C LEU A 43 11.08 -4.59 -13.84
N GLN A 44 10.53 -5.16 -14.92
CA GLN A 44 10.32 -6.60 -15.03
C GLN A 44 11.63 -7.38 -14.89
N GLU A 45 12.69 -6.94 -15.58
CA GLU A 45 14.01 -7.55 -15.48
C GLU A 45 14.62 -7.42 -14.09
N LEU A 46 14.39 -6.29 -13.41
CA LEU A 46 14.81 -6.06 -12.03
C LEU A 46 14.10 -7.03 -11.08
N VAL A 47 12.77 -7.12 -11.13
CA VAL A 47 11.98 -8.04 -10.29
C VAL A 47 12.42 -9.49 -10.55
N ARG A 48 12.63 -9.87 -11.81
CA ARG A 48 13.10 -11.21 -12.18
C ARG A 48 14.46 -11.54 -11.56
N LYS A 49 15.41 -10.61 -11.61
CA LYS A 49 16.73 -10.77 -10.98
C LYS A 49 16.62 -10.91 -9.46
N ARG A 50 15.81 -10.06 -8.81
CA ARG A 50 15.61 -10.09 -7.37
C ARG A 50 14.94 -11.39 -6.91
N LEU A 51 13.85 -11.81 -7.56
CA LEU A 51 13.17 -13.08 -7.27
C LEU A 51 14.10 -14.28 -7.42
N LYS A 52 14.84 -14.37 -8.53
CA LYS A 52 15.82 -15.45 -8.75
C LYS A 52 16.90 -15.48 -7.66
N LYS A 53 17.39 -14.31 -7.25
CA LYS A 53 18.40 -14.18 -6.20
C LYS A 53 17.85 -14.48 -4.81
N LEU A 54 16.59 -14.17 -4.54
CA LEU A 54 15.90 -14.49 -3.30
C LEU A 54 15.73 -16.00 -3.18
N LEU A 55 15.05 -16.62 -4.15
CA LEU A 55 14.70 -18.05 -4.13
C LEU A 55 15.91 -18.99 -4.24
N SER A 56 17.06 -18.50 -4.72
CA SER A 56 18.30 -19.28 -4.74
C SER A 56 19.05 -19.32 -3.40
N LYS A 57 18.71 -18.47 -2.43
CA LYS A 57 19.40 -18.45 -1.12
C LYS A 57 19.02 -19.66 -0.28
N SER A 58 20.04 -20.34 0.25
CA SER A 58 19.84 -21.48 1.17
C SER A 58 19.01 -21.12 2.40
N LYS A 59 19.19 -19.92 2.96
CA LYS A 59 18.35 -19.43 4.08
C LYS A 59 16.87 -19.31 3.68
N ILE A 60 16.57 -18.75 2.51
CA ILE A 60 15.19 -18.65 2.00
C ILE A 60 14.60 -20.04 1.78
N LYS A 61 15.36 -20.96 1.18
CA LYS A 61 14.92 -22.35 1.01
C LYS A 61 14.61 -23.05 2.34
N LYS A 62 15.37 -22.76 3.40
CA LYS A 62 15.08 -23.28 4.75
C LYS A 62 13.81 -22.66 5.35
N LEU A 63 13.51 -21.40 5.04
CA LEU A 63 12.32 -20.72 5.53
C LEU A 63 11.07 -21.21 4.80
N ILE A 64 11.03 -21.05 3.47
CA ILE A 64 9.82 -21.25 2.67
C ILE A 64 9.84 -22.49 1.78
N GLY A 65 10.93 -23.25 1.77
CA GLY A 65 11.11 -24.39 0.89
C GLY A 65 11.61 -24.04 -0.50
N GLU A 66 11.66 -25.04 -1.38
CA GLU A 66 12.19 -24.89 -2.73
C GLU A 66 11.10 -24.42 -3.71
N TRP A 67 10.98 -23.11 -3.88
CA TRP A 67 10.08 -22.51 -4.88
C TRP A 67 10.85 -22.07 -6.13
N GLN A 68 10.20 -22.20 -7.28
CA GLN A 68 10.72 -21.77 -8.57
C GLN A 68 9.67 -20.95 -9.32
N VAL A 69 10.03 -19.76 -9.80
CA VAL A 69 9.18 -19.01 -10.73
C VAL A 69 9.10 -19.75 -12.07
N VAL A 70 7.88 -20.05 -12.51
CA VAL A 70 7.59 -20.84 -13.72
C VAL A 70 6.86 -20.03 -14.79
N TRP A 71 6.26 -18.89 -14.42
CA TRP A 71 5.72 -17.89 -15.34
C TRP A 71 5.87 -16.50 -14.71
N GLY A 72 6.21 -15.49 -15.50
CA GLY A 72 6.53 -14.15 -15.01
C GLY A 72 7.93 -14.03 -14.38
N PRO A 73 8.20 -12.96 -13.59
CA PRO A 73 7.27 -11.87 -13.29
C PRO A 73 6.89 -11.08 -14.54
N VAL A 74 5.66 -10.57 -14.56
CA VAL A 74 5.19 -9.57 -15.52
C VAL A 74 4.92 -8.29 -14.75
N VAL A 75 5.49 -7.18 -15.19
CA VAL A 75 5.22 -5.85 -14.63
C VAL A 75 4.31 -5.11 -15.59
N TYR A 76 3.41 -4.30 -15.06
CA TYR A 76 2.57 -3.39 -15.84
C TYR A 76 2.78 -1.95 -15.41
N GLN A 77 2.83 -1.05 -16.39
CA GLN A 77 2.82 0.40 -16.22
C GLN A 77 1.65 1.04 -16.98
N HIS A 78 0.82 1.79 -16.28
CA HIS A 78 -0.31 2.48 -16.87
C HIS A 78 0.14 3.55 -17.87
N ASN A 79 -0.33 3.42 -19.11
CA ASN A 79 -0.12 4.33 -20.24
C ASN A 79 1.35 4.69 -20.54
N LYS A 80 2.33 3.90 -20.07
CA LYS A 80 3.78 4.21 -20.14
C LYS A 80 4.17 5.59 -19.55
N ALA A 81 3.22 6.25 -18.89
CA ALA A 81 3.41 7.53 -18.22
C ALA A 81 3.84 7.32 -16.77
N SER A 82 3.45 6.18 -16.19
CA SER A 82 4.05 5.68 -14.96
C SER A 82 5.49 5.25 -15.22
N ASN A 83 6.39 5.67 -14.35
CA ASN A 83 7.78 5.20 -14.33
C ASN A 83 8.01 4.19 -13.20
N VAL A 84 6.96 3.66 -12.59
CA VAL A 84 7.01 2.69 -11.49
C VAL A 84 6.23 1.43 -11.85
N ALA A 85 6.41 0.33 -11.12
CA ALA A 85 5.59 -0.86 -11.31
C ALA A 85 4.21 -0.63 -10.70
N ASP A 86 3.18 -0.51 -11.54
CA ASP A 86 1.80 -0.30 -11.07
C ASP A 86 1.15 -1.62 -10.66
N ASN A 87 1.50 -2.72 -11.32
CA ASN A 87 1.16 -4.07 -10.89
C ASN A 87 2.28 -5.03 -11.29
N CYS A 88 2.40 -6.13 -10.56
CA CYS A 88 3.27 -7.24 -10.89
C CYS A 88 2.59 -8.57 -10.56
N ILE A 89 2.74 -9.56 -11.44
CA ILE A 89 2.22 -10.91 -11.24
C ILE A 89 3.29 -11.93 -11.59
N TYR A 90 3.35 -13.03 -10.85
CA TYR A 90 4.12 -14.20 -11.25
C TYR A 90 3.49 -15.50 -10.75
N ILE A 91 3.90 -16.62 -11.34
CA ILE A 91 3.55 -17.95 -10.87
C ILE A 91 4.82 -18.65 -10.39
N ALA A 92 4.78 -19.23 -9.20
CA ALA A 92 5.83 -20.12 -8.72
C ALA A 92 5.31 -21.52 -8.40
N LYS A 93 6.12 -22.53 -8.70
CA LYS A 93 5.91 -23.94 -8.38
C LYS A 93 6.71 -24.31 -7.15
N TYR A 94 6.11 -25.08 -6.25
CA TYR A 94 6.82 -25.75 -5.17
C TYR A 94 7.50 -27.03 -5.68
N ASN A 95 8.81 -27.13 -5.51
CA ASN A 95 9.63 -28.27 -5.91
C ASN A 95 10.04 -29.18 -4.73
N GLY A 96 9.57 -28.89 -3.52
CA GLY A 96 9.77 -29.76 -2.36
C GLY A 96 8.83 -30.97 -2.37
N ILE A 97 9.00 -31.85 -1.37
CA ILE A 97 8.14 -33.04 -1.20
C ILE A 97 6.72 -32.58 -0.85
N SER A 98 5.73 -33.01 -1.64
CA SER A 98 4.31 -32.71 -1.47
C SER A 98 3.47 -33.81 -2.13
N ASP A 99 2.30 -34.10 -1.57
CA ASP A 99 1.36 -35.09 -2.14
C ASP A 99 0.66 -34.59 -3.40
N LYS A 100 0.66 -33.27 -3.61
CA LYS A 100 0.13 -32.58 -4.79
C LYS A 100 1.16 -31.63 -5.35
N ASP A 101 1.11 -31.40 -6.65
CA ASP A 101 1.84 -30.28 -7.22
C ASP A 101 1.18 -28.96 -6.79
N ARG A 102 1.99 -28.04 -6.26
CA ARG A 102 1.52 -26.78 -5.68
C ARG A 102 2.08 -25.59 -6.44
N TYR A 103 1.19 -24.66 -6.75
CA TYR A 103 1.50 -23.41 -7.42
C TYR A 103 0.94 -22.24 -6.62
N ILE A 104 1.61 -21.10 -6.73
CA ILE A 104 1.08 -19.81 -6.28
C ILE A 104 0.98 -18.88 -7.49
N ILE A 105 -0.14 -18.17 -7.62
CA ILE A 105 -0.26 -16.97 -8.44
C ILE A 105 -0.14 -15.77 -7.47
N ALA A 106 1.02 -15.12 -7.47
CA ALA A 106 1.31 -14.01 -6.57
C ALA A 106 1.02 -12.68 -7.28
N LEU A 107 0.06 -11.93 -6.75
CA LEU A 107 -0.35 -10.61 -7.22
C LEU A 107 0.22 -9.52 -6.32
N SER A 108 0.95 -8.59 -6.93
CA SER A 108 1.45 -7.42 -6.22
C SER A 108 0.34 -6.43 -5.96
N GLU A 109 0.67 -5.48 -5.11
CA GLU A 109 -0.15 -4.30 -4.90
C GLU A 109 0.15 -3.28 -5.99
N THR A 110 -0.71 -2.26 -6.05
CA THR A 110 -0.26 -0.99 -6.58
C THR A 110 0.80 -0.41 -5.67
N ASN A 111 1.76 0.29 -6.27
CA ASN A 111 2.74 1.07 -5.53
C ASN A 111 2.04 1.95 -4.48
N ALA A 112 2.55 1.98 -3.23
CA ALA A 112 2.06 2.83 -2.15
C ALA A 112 1.75 4.28 -2.57
N LEU A 113 2.57 4.82 -3.48
CA LEU A 113 2.39 6.15 -4.05
C LEU A 113 1.13 6.29 -4.92
N SER A 114 0.71 5.23 -5.59
CA SER A 114 -0.50 5.16 -6.41
C SER A 114 -1.70 4.61 -5.65
N TRP A 115 -1.50 3.87 -4.56
CA TRP A 115 -2.57 3.30 -3.71
C TRP A 115 -3.58 4.37 -3.26
N TYR A 116 -3.18 5.48 -2.65
CA TYR A 116 -4.19 6.49 -2.26
C TYR A 116 -4.70 7.33 -3.44
N GLY A 117 -3.95 7.42 -4.53
CA GLY A 117 -4.48 7.92 -5.81
C GLY A 117 -5.61 7.02 -6.35
N TRP A 118 -5.51 5.71 -6.11
CA TRP A 118 -6.52 4.71 -6.40
C TRP A 118 -7.69 4.78 -5.41
N LEU A 119 -7.42 4.90 -4.10
CA LEU A 119 -8.38 4.96 -2.99
C LEU A 119 -9.24 6.24 -3.04
N VAL A 120 -8.62 7.40 -3.23
CA VAL A 120 -9.31 8.70 -3.15
C VAL A 120 -9.82 9.18 -4.51
N ALA A 121 -9.25 8.72 -5.63
CA ALA A 121 -9.44 9.44 -6.89
C ALA A 121 -10.04 8.69 -8.08
N ASN A 122 -10.13 7.34 -8.16
CA ASN A 122 -10.56 6.72 -9.43
C ASN A 122 -11.04 5.23 -9.43
N SER A 123 -11.07 4.47 -8.32
CA SER A 123 -11.29 3.01 -8.43
C SER A 123 -12.64 2.46 -7.96
N TYR A 124 -13.39 3.24 -7.16
CA TYR A 124 -14.67 2.82 -6.56
C TYR A 124 -15.82 3.79 -6.78
N GLU A 125 -15.58 4.92 -7.46
CA GLU A 125 -16.61 5.94 -7.75
C GLU A 125 -17.72 5.39 -8.64
N ASP A 126 -17.33 4.51 -9.55
CA ASP A 126 -18.23 3.74 -10.38
C ASP A 126 -18.08 2.26 -10.04
N SER A 127 -19.21 1.59 -9.82
CA SER A 127 -19.27 0.14 -9.92
C SER A 127 -19.67 -0.26 -11.34
N ILE A 128 -19.32 -1.48 -11.74
CA ILE A 128 -19.74 -2.06 -13.00
C ILE A 128 -20.29 -3.48 -12.82
N PRO A 129 -21.16 -3.96 -13.72
CA PRO A 129 -21.73 -5.29 -13.63
C PRO A 129 -20.68 -6.41 -13.66
N TRP A 130 -20.88 -7.44 -12.85
CA TRP A 130 -20.12 -8.68 -12.90
C TRP A 130 -20.60 -9.56 -14.07
N ASN A 131 -19.95 -9.41 -15.22
CA ASN A 131 -20.33 -10.08 -16.45
C ASN A 131 -19.66 -11.48 -16.58
N ASN A 132 -20.08 -12.44 -15.75
CA ASN A 132 -19.62 -13.85 -15.80
C ASN A 132 -18.08 -13.98 -15.87
N GLY A 133 -17.39 -13.37 -14.91
CA GLY A 133 -15.93 -13.40 -14.86
C GLY A 133 -15.22 -12.39 -15.77
N ARG A 134 -15.94 -11.69 -16.66
CA ARG A 134 -15.35 -10.65 -17.54
C ARG A 134 -16.04 -9.32 -17.42
N PRO A 135 -15.99 -8.67 -16.24
CA PRO A 135 -16.66 -7.40 -15.96
C PRO A 135 -16.23 -6.24 -16.88
N TRP A 136 -15.09 -6.33 -17.58
CA TRP A 136 -14.65 -5.33 -18.55
C TRP A 136 -15.29 -5.48 -19.94
N GLU A 137 -15.90 -6.63 -20.22
CA GLU A 137 -16.67 -6.84 -21.44
C GLU A 137 -18.07 -6.23 -21.30
N LYS A 138 -18.63 -5.76 -22.42
CA LYS A 138 -20.01 -5.27 -22.43
C LYS A 138 -20.96 -6.39 -22.01
N PRO A 139 -21.81 -6.19 -20.99
CA PRO A 139 -22.70 -7.24 -20.52
C PRO A 139 -23.74 -7.57 -21.59
N LYS A 140 -24.06 -8.86 -21.72
CA LYS A 140 -25.08 -9.34 -22.68
C LYS A 140 -26.49 -8.87 -22.32
N SER A 141 -26.75 -8.63 -21.04
CA SER A 141 -27.96 -7.98 -20.54
C SER A 141 -27.58 -6.82 -19.61
N SER A 142 -28.31 -5.72 -19.68
CA SER A 142 -28.13 -4.56 -18.79
C SER A 142 -28.62 -4.81 -17.35
N GLU A 143 -28.91 -6.06 -16.98
CA GLU A 143 -29.68 -6.41 -15.78
C GLU A 143 -28.86 -7.07 -14.66
N SER A 144 -27.56 -7.36 -14.86
CA SER A 144 -26.76 -7.93 -13.77
C SER A 144 -26.71 -6.94 -12.61
N LYS A 145 -27.18 -7.42 -11.46
CA LYS A 145 -27.25 -6.66 -10.21
C LYS A 145 -25.98 -6.79 -9.39
N GLU A 146 -25.20 -7.83 -9.65
CA GLU A 146 -23.90 -8.07 -9.04
C GLU A 146 -22.92 -7.05 -9.62
N ARG A 147 -22.31 -6.22 -8.78
CA ARG A 147 -21.41 -5.14 -9.23
C ARG A 147 -20.12 -5.13 -8.42
N ILE A 148 -19.03 -4.81 -9.10
CA ILE A 148 -17.70 -4.63 -8.51
C ILE A 148 -17.18 -3.23 -8.85
N GLY A 149 -16.17 -2.75 -8.14
CA GLY A 149 -15.53 -1.48 -8.49
C GLY A 149 -14.92 -1.50 -9.89
N GLU A 150 -15.11 -0.42 -10.67
CA GLU A 150 -14.57 -0.28 -12.03
C GLU A 150 -13.05 -0.46 -12.05
N GLY A 151 -12.34 0.04 -11.03
CA GLY A 151 -10.89 -0.15 -10.88
C GLY A 151 -10.49 -1.62 -10.81
N SER A 152 -11.28 -2.45 -10.12
CA SER A 152 -11.02 -3.90 -10.03
C SER A 152 -11.22 -4.58 -11.38
N SER A 153 -12.23 -4.18 -12.14
CA SER A 153 -12.43 -4.68 -13.51
C SER A 153 -11.30 -4.31 -14.46
N LYS A 154 -10.82 -3.06 -14.42
CA LYS A 154 -9.67 -2.59 -15.20
C LYS A 154 -8.44 -3.46 -14.93
N VAL A 155 -8.16 -3.76 -13.65
CA VAL A 155 -7.04 -4.63 -13.29
C VAL A 155 -7.25 -6.06 -13.80
N LEU A 156 -8.44 -6.64 -13.64
CA LEU A 156 -8.70 -7.98 -14.18
C LEU A 156 -8.50 -8.03 -15.70
N ARG A 157 -8.95 -7.02 -16.45
CA ARG A 157 -8.68 -6.93 -17.89
C ARG A 157 -7.19 -6.95 -18.19
N ILE A 158 -6.40 -6.14 -17.48
CA ILE A 158 -4.94 -6.08 -17.65
C ILE A 158 -4.32 -7.46 -17.41
N LEU A 159 -4.74 -8.16 -16.34
CA LEU A 159 -4.25 -9.52 -16.04
C LEU A 159 -4.63 -10.54 -17.13
N TYR A 160 -5.81 -10.43 -17.72
CA TYR A 160 -6.32 -11.37 -18.72
C TYR A 160 -5.82 -11.12 -20.14
N GLU A 161 -5.63 -9.86 -20.53
CA GLU A 161 -5.50 -9.48 -21.94
C GLU A 161 -4.16 -8.80 -22.26
N GLU A 162 -3.51 -8.19 -21.26
CA GLU A 162 -2.35 -7.31 -21.48
C GLU A 162 -1.06 -7.94 -20.94
N MET A 163 -1.07 -8.47 -19.72
CA MET A 163 0.13 -9.04 -19.08
C MET A 163 0.54 -10.38 -19.69
N LYS A 164 1.69 -10.37 -20.39
CA LYS A 164 2.26 -11.54 -21.07
C LYS A 164 3.68 -11.82 -20.62
N TYR A 165 3.99 -13.09 -20.42
CA TYR A 165 5.36 -13.57 -20.23
C TYR A 165 5.71 -14.56 -21.33
N ASP A 166 6.85 -14.35 -22.00
CA ASP A 166 7.28 -15.17 -23.13
C ASP A 166 6.19 -15.33 -24.20
N ASN A 167 5.52 -14.21 -24.52
CA ASN A 167 4.36 -14.12 -25.43
C ASN A 167 3.10 -14.89 -25.01
N LYS A 168 3.02 -15.39 -23.77
CA LYS A 168 1.85 -16.11 -23.24
C LYS A 168 1.12 -15.32 -22.18
N LEU A 169 -0.20 -15.21 -22.33
CA LEU A 169 -1.12 -14.73 -21.30
C LEU A 169 -1.22 -15.73 -20.15
N LEU A 170 -1.73 -15.26 -19.01
CA LEU A 170 -1.98 -16.10 -17.84
C LEU A 170 -2.84 -17.33 -18.18
N LEU A 171 -3.97 -17.13 -18.87
CA LEU A 171 -4.90 -18.21 -19.20
C LEU A 171 -4.30 -19.23 -20.16
N GLU A 172 -3.48 -18.78 -21.11
CA GLU A 172 -2.77 -19.66 -22.05
C GLU A 172 -1.75 -20.53 -21.31
N TYR A 173 -0.99 -19.94 -20.38
CA TYR A 173 -0.06 -20.70 -19.55
C TYR A 173 -0.78 -21.72 -18.65
N LEU A 174 -1.89 -21.32 -18.01
CA LEU A 174 -2.67 -22.24 -17.17
C LEU A 174 -3.26 -23.39 -17.98
N LYS A 175 -3.70 -23.14 -19.22
CA LYS A 175 -4.17 -24.18 -20.12
C LYS A 175 -3.07 -25.18 -20.45
N GLU A 176 -1.91 -24.71 -20.89
CA GLU A 176 -0.75 -25.58 -21.17
C GLU A 176 -0.34 -26.38 -19.93
N LEU A 177 -0.36 -25.74 -18.76
CA LEU A 177 -0.10 -26.41 -17.49
C LEU A 177 -1.06 -27.59 -17.29
N MET A 178 -2.37 -27.38 -17.43
CA MET A 178 -3.37 -28.45 -17.24
C MET A 178 -3.30 -29.56 -18.29
N GLU A 179 -2.87 -29.24 -19.51
CA GLU A 179 -2.65 -30.23 -20.59
C GLU A 179 -1.45 -31.15 -20.29
N ASP A 180 -0.37 -30.60 -19.71
CA ASP A 180 0.80 -31.37 -19.31
C ASP A 180 0.51 -32.31 -18.12
N TYR A 181 -0.49 -31.99 -17.30
CA TYR A 181 -0.90 -32.79 -16.14
C TYR A 181 -1.73 -34.00 -16.54
N LYS A 182 -1.08 -35.18 -16.53
CA LYS A 182 -1.72 -36.45 -16.90
C LYS A 182 -2.42 -37.19 -15.75
N LYS A 183 -2.02 -36.95 -14.49
CA LYS A 183 -2.60 -37.60 -13.29
C LYS A 183 -2.40 -36.72 -12.06
N GLY A 184 -3.37 -36.76 -11.15
CA GLY A 184 -3.34 -36.04 -9.87
C GLY A 184 -4.05 -34.68 -9.92
N GLU A 185 -4.31 -34.13 -8.75
CA GLU A 185 -4.86 -32.78 -8.58
C GLU A 185 -3.73 -31.76 -8.49
N VAL A 186 -3.92 -30.59 -9.10
CA VAL A 186 -3.00 -29.46 -9.00
C VAL A 186 -3.57 -28.43 -8.05
N LEU A 187 -2.84 -28.10 -6.99
CA LEU A 187 -3.24 -27.03 -6.07
C LEU A 187 -2.68 -25.70 -6.59
N ILE A 188 -3.56 -24.73 -6.84
CA ILE A 188 -3.18 -23.37 -7.24
C ILE A 188 -3.73 -22.40 -6.19
N THR A 189 -2.83 -21.72 -5.48
CA THR A 189 -3.21 -20.66 -4.52
C THR A 189 -3.02 -19.30 -5.17
N ILE A 190 -4.08 -18.51 -5.29
CA ILE A 190 -4.01 -17.11 -5.72
C ILE A 190 -3.88 -16.26 -4.48
N SER A 191 -2.87 -15.39 -4.43
CA SER A 191 -2.61 -14.59 -3.24
C SER A 191 -2.24 -13.16 -3.54
N GLY A 192 -2.72 -12.29 -2.65
CA GLY A 192 -2.65 -10.84 -2.72
C GLY A 192 -2.63 -10.22 -1.32
N HIS A 193 -1.94 -9.09 -1.19
CA HIS A 193 -2.07 -8.16 -0.06
C HIS A 193 -2.75 -6.87 -0.57
N SER A 194 -3.44 -6.13 0.30
CA SER A 194 -4.12 -4.85 -0.03
C SER A 194 -5.02 -4.93 -1.27
N GLN A 195 -4.80 -4.09 -2.29
CA GLN A 195 -5.50 -4.20 -3.57
C GLN A 195 -5.39 -5.60 -4.19
N GLY A 196 -4.23 -6.25 -4.10
CA GLY A 196 -4.06 -7.64 -4.53
C GLY A 196 -5.00 -8.59 -3.80
N ALA A 197 -5.35 -8.33 -2.54
CA ALA A 197 -6.30 -9.12 -1.75
C ALA A 197 -7.75 -8.97 -2.24
N VAL A 198 -8.10 -7.85 -2.90
CA VAL A 198 -9.37 -7.68 -3.61
C VAL A 198 -9.33 -8.38 -4.97
N ILE A 199 -8.23 -8.26 -5.70
CA ILE A 199 -8.12 -8.85 -7.05
C ILE A 199 -7.99 -10.37 -7.03
N SER A 200 -7.29 -10.95 -6.05
CA SER A 200 -7.09 -12.40 -5.92
C SER A 200 -8.40 -13.21 -5.94
N PRO A 201 -9.39 -12.93 -5.07
CA PRO A 201 -10.67 -13.64 -5.08
C PRO A 201 -11.48 -13.38 -6.36
N LEU A 202 -11.40 -12.17 -6.94
CA LEU A 202 -12.07 -11.85 -8.20
C LEU A 202 -11.46 -12.61 -9.38
N LEU A 203 -10.13 -12.72 -9.44
CA LEU A 203 -9.42 -13.52 -10.42
C LEU A 203 -9.75 -15.00 -10.26
N GLY A 204 -9.74 -15.50 -9.02
CA GLY A 204 -10.15 -16.87 -8.73
C GLY A 204 -11.56 -17.17 -9.22
N LEU A 205 -12.51 -16.27 -8.92
CA LEU A 205 -13.90 -16.43 -9.35
C LEU A 205 -13.99 -16.41 -10.88
N SER A 206 -13.34 -15.43 -11.53
CA SER A 206 -13.27 -15.34 -12.98
C SER A 206 -12.70 -16.59 -13.65
N LEU A 207 -11.68 -17.22 -13.06
CA LEU A 207 -11.10 -18.49 -13.56
C LEU A 207 -12.06 -19.67 -13.39
N MET A 208 -13.00 -19.61 -12.44
CA MET A 208 -13.99 -20.66 -12.19
C MET A 208 -15.29 -20.48 -12.97
N GLU A 209 -15.58 -19.26 -13.43
CA GLU A 209 -16.76 -18.96 -14.24
C GLU A 209 -16.73 -19.68 -15.59
N GLN A 210 -17.92 -19.89 -16.16
CA GLN A 210 -18.07 -20.39 -17.51
C GLN A 210 -18.25 -19.22 -18.50
N PRO A 211 -17.62 -19.29 -19.70
CA PRO A 211 -16.90 -20.45 -20.26
C PRO A 211 -15.40 -20.50 -19.90
N GLN A 212 -14.89 -19.66 -19.01
CA GLN A 212 -13.45 -19.53 -18.75
C GLN A 212 -12.87 -20.84 -18.23
N ARG A 213 -13.49 -21.49 -17.23
CA ARG A 213 -13.00 -22.75 -16.67
C ARG A 213 -12.85 -23.85 -17.73
N GLU A 214 -13.79 -23.97 -18.66
CA GLU A 214 -13.71 -24.91 -19.78
C GLU A 214 -12.54 -24.63 -20.74
N GLN A 215 -12.07 -23.39 -20.83
CA GLN A 215 -10.96 -23.02 -21.72
C GLN A 215 -9.60 -23.46 -21.21
N TRP A 216 -9.39 -23.49 -19.89
CA TRP A 216 -8.07 -23.76 -19.29
C TRP A 216 -8.02 -25.02 -18.42
N ASP A 217 -9.13 -25.43 -17.80
CA ASP A 217 -9.23 -26.64 -16.97
C ASP A 217 -10.53 -27.43 -17.25
N PRO A 218 -10.71 -27.95 -18.48
CA PRO A 218 -11.93 -28.67 -18.86
C PRO A 218 -12.15 -29.96 -18.05
N GLU A 219 -11.07 -30.57 -17.55
CA GLU A 219 -11.11 -31.79 -16.74
C GLU A 219 -11.26 -31.51 -15.24
N LYS A 220 -11.31 -30.23 -14.82
CA LYS A 220 -11.43 -29.79 -13.42
C LYS A 220 -10.31 -30.36 -12.52
N LYS A 221 -9.08 -30.41 -13.03
CA LYS A 221 -7.87 -30.90 -12.33
C LYS A 221 -7.36 -29.92 -11.27
N ALA A 222 -7.66 -28.63 -11.42
CA ALA A 222 -7.16 -27.60 -10.52
C ALA A 222 -8.06 -27.43 -9.28
N ASP A 223 -7.44 -27.50 -8.10
CA ASP A 223 -8.02 -27.02 -6.85
C ASP A 223 -7.55 -25.58 -6.63
N LEU A 224 -8.44 -24.60 -6.86
CA LEU A 224 -8.15 -23.19 -6.61
C LEU A 224 -8.38 -22.83 -5.14
N ARG A 225 -7.42 -22.15 -4.53
CA ARG A 225 -7.54 -21.52 -3.19
C ARG A 225 -7.14 -20.06 -3.25
N ILE A 226 -7.65 -19.27 -2.32
CA ILE A 226 -7.31 -17.85 -2.20
C ILE A 226 -6.71 -17.60 -0.81
N LEU A 227 -5.56 -16.95 -0.75
CA LEU A 227 -5.04 -16.35 0.49
C LEU A 227 -4.96 -14.84 0.29
N ALA A 228 -5.86 -14.10 0.94
CA ALA A 228 -5.99 -12.67 0.74
C ALA A 228 -5.78 -11.92 2.07
N THR A 229 -4.79 -11.03 2.12
CA THR A 229 -4.36 -10.34 3.35
C THR A 229 -4.65 -8.85 3.27
N SER A 230 -5.19 -8.23 4.33
CA SER A 230 -5.76 -6.87 4.27
C SER A 230 -6.87 -6.76 3.21
N PHE A 231 -7.88 -7.59 3.37
CA PHE A 231 -9.00 -7.71 2.44
C PHE A 231 -10.06 -6.64 2.69
N SER A 232 -10.48 -5.92 1.64
CA SER A 232 -11.62 -4.98 1.65
C SER A 232 -12.83 -5.57 0.88
N THR A 233 -13.99 -4.91 0.90
CA THR A 233 -15.20 -5.39 0.20
C THR A 233 -14.96 -5.55 -1.30
N LEU A 234 -15.42 -6.66 -1.89
CA LEU A 234 -15.21 -6.96 -3.31
C LEU A 234 -16.18 -6.23 -4.26
N GLY A 235 -17.37 -5.90 -3.77
CA GLY A 235 -18.46 -5.41 -4.59
C GLY A 235 -19.68 -5.05 -3.74
N ASN A 236 -20.80 -4.80 -4.43
CA ASN A 236 -22.06 -4.53 -3.77
C ASN A 236 -22.64 -5.77 -3.07
N LYS A 237 -23.75 -5.58 -2.37
CA LYS A 237 -24.50 -6.62 -1.68
C LYS A 237 -24.81 -7.82 -2.55
N GLU A 238 -25.33 -7.62 -3.76
CA GLU A 238 -25.65 -8.71 -4.68
C GLU A 238 -24.41 -9.49 -5.10
N PHE A 239 -23.28 -8.82 -5.33
CA PHE A 239 -22.01 -9.49 -5.60
C PHE A 239 -21.48 -10.26 -4.38
N ALA A 240 -21.60 -9.71 -3.18
CA ALA A 240 -21.20 -10.39 -1.96
C ALA A 240 -22.02 -11.68 -1.72
N GLU A 241 -23.34 -11.62 -1.95
CA GLU A 241 -24.23 -12.79 -1.90
C GLU A 241 -23.91 -13.81 -3.00
N TYR A 242 -23.60 -13.34 -4.20
CA TYR A 242 -23.17 -14.19 -5.31
C TYR A 242 -21.86 -14.92 -4.99
N TYR A 243 -20.85 -14.21 -4.50
CA TYR A 243 -19.58 -14.79 -4.08
C TYR A 243 -19.77 -15.80 -2.95
N ALA A 244 -20.62 -15.50 -1.96
CA ALA A 244 -20.92 -16.38 -0.83
C ALA A 244 -21.56 -17.71 -1.26
N LYS A 245 -22.25 -17.75 -2.41
CA LYS A 245 -22.83 -18.98 -2.99
C LYS A 245 -21.85 -19.76 -3.87
N SER A 246 -20.69 -19.20 -4.19
CA SER A 246 -19.68 -19.84 -5.04
C SER A 246 -18.89 -20.92 -4.30
N GLU A 247 -18.30 -21.86 -5.06
CA GLU A 247 -17.37 -22.87 -4.52
C GLU A 247 -16.13 -22.25 -3.86
N LEU A 248 -15.77 -20.99 -4.20
CA LEU A 248 -14.61 -20.30 -3.64
C LEU A 248 -14.81 -19.77 -2.24
N LYS A 249 -16.06 -19.63 -1.78
CA LYS A 249 -16.35 -19.09 -0.45
C LYS A 249 -15.59 -19.85 0.64
N ASN A 250 -15.62 -21.18 0.57
CA ASN A 250 -14.94 -22.07 1.53
C ASN A 250 -13.48 -22.35 1.20
N LYS A 251 -12.99 -21.83 0.06
CA LYS A 251 -11.59 -21.94 -0.38
C LYS A 251 -10.82 -20.62 -0.27
N THR A 252 -11.47 -19.59 0.24
CA THR A 252 -10.90 -18.27 0.47
C THR A 252 -10.56 -18.13 1.94
N ASP A 253 -9.28 -17.86 2.18
CA ASP A 253 -8.72 -17.58 3.49
C ASP A 253 -8.41 -16.09 3.59
N PRO A 254 -9.39 -15.26 3.99
CA PRO A 254 -9.16 -13.85 4.24
C PRO A 254 -8.44 -13.67 5.58
N ILE A 255 -7.41 -12.85 5.59
CA ILE A 255 -6.66 -12.45 6.78
C ILE A 255 -6.88 -10.97 6.98
N LEU A 256 -7.53 -10.64 8.07
CA LEU A 256 -8.04 -9.32 8.38
C LEU A 256 -7.37 -8.88 9.68
N ASN A 257 -6.90 -7.64 9.73
CA ASN A 257 -6.39 -7.02 10.95
C ASN A 257 -7.48 -6.10 11.50
N GLU A 258 -7.84 -6.26 12.78
CA GLU A 258 -8.86 -5.42 13.43
C GLU A 258 -8.52 -3.93 13.40
N LEU A 259 -7.22 -3.60 13.45
CA LEU A 259 -6.72 -2.22 13.44
C LEU A 259 -6.36 -1.73 12.04
N ASP A 260 -6.57 -2.50 10.96
CA ASP A 260 -6.30 -2.03 9.60
C ASP A 260 -7.54 -1.37 8.99
N ILE A 261 -7.44 -0.05 8.76
CA ILE A 261 -8.52 0.79 8.23
C ILE A 261 -9.05 0.30 6.86
N LEU A 262 -8.24 -0.41 6.08
CA LEU A 262 -8.65 -0.93 4.78
C LEU A 262 -9.66 -2.06 4.90
N THR A 263 -9.62 -2.82 6.00
CA THR A 263 -10.53 -3.94 6.20
C THR A 263 -11.98 -3.51 6.41
N ASN A 264 -12.18 -2.24 6.77
CA ASN A 264 -13.47 -1.58 6.92
C ASN A 264 -13.96 -0.92 5.62
N MET A 265 -13.15 -0.91 4.57
CA MET A 265 -13.53 -0.36 3.27
C MET A 265 -14.25 -1.44 2.45
N TRP A 266 -15.24 -1.15 1.62
CA TRP A 266 -15.90 0.13 1.33
C TRP A 266 -17.34 0.16 1.86
N ASN A 267 -17.69 -0.75 2.77
CA ASN A 267 -19.00 -0.73 3.40
C ASN A 267 -19.15 0.55 4.23
N LYS A 268 -20.22 1.31 4.01
CA LYS A 268 -20.38 2.65 4.63
C LYS A 268 -20.45 2.60 6.15
N ASP A 269 -21.10 1.58 6.71
CA ASP A 269 -21.25 1.42 8.16
C ASP A 269 -19.92 0.97 8.79
N GLU A 270 -19.16 0.13 8.11
CA GLU A 270 -17.81 -0.24 8.56
C GLU A 270 -16.82 0.92 8.41
N LEU A 271 -16.90 1.72 7.34
CA LEU A 271 -16.06 2.91 7.15
C LEU A 271 -16.21 3.91 8.31
N GLU A 272 -17.37 3.99 8.94
CA GLU A 272 -17.61 4.84 10.10
C GLU A 272 -16.70 4.47 11.28
N LYS A 273 -16.38 3.18 11.44
CA LYS A 273 -15.45 2.68 12.48
C LYS A 273 -14.06 3.26 12.34
N ASN A 274 -13.65 3.67 11.13
CA ASN A 274 -12.33 4.24 10.89
C ASN A 274 -12.13 5.58 11.62
N ARG A 275 -13.20 6.31 11.98
CA ARG A 275 -13.08 7.56 12.76
C ARG A 275 -12.40 7.33 14.11
N THR A 276 -12.73 6.22 14.76
CA THR A 276 -12.38 5.95 16.16
C THR A 276 -11.58 4.67 16.37
N ILE A 277 -11.14 4.02 15.29
CA ILE A 277 -10.39 2.74 15.33
C ILE A 277 -9.13 2.80 16.21
N TYR A 278 -8.55 3.99 16.43
CA TYR A 278 -7.39 4.20 17.30
C TYR A 278 -7.69 5.05 18.55
N SER A 279 -8.96 5.25 18.90
CA SER A 279 -9.39 6.09 20.05
C SER A 279 -8.86 5.64 21.40
N SER A 280 -8.55 4.36 21.55
CA SER A 280 -7.89 3.86 22.77
C SER A 280 -6.43 4.33 22.93
N ASN A 281 -5.82 4.88 21.88
CA ASN A 281 -4.37 5.12 21.81
C ASN A 281 -3.97 6.52 21.35
N ILE A 282 -4.80 7.19 20.56
CA ILE A 282 -4.58 8.56 20.09
C ILE A 282 -5.54 9.47 20.86
N GLU A 283 -4.99 10.34 21.70
CA GLU A 283 -5.77 11.36 22.43
C GLU A 283 -6.49 12.28 21.44
N ASP A 284 -7.69 12.75 21.83
CA ASP A 284 -8.51 13.69 21.06
C ASP A 284 -8.85 13.26 19.61
N ILE A 285 -8.71 11.97 19.26
CA ILE A 285 -9.03 11.49 17.91
C ILE A 285 -10.51 11.70 17.55
N GLU A 286 -11.41 11.56 18.53
CA GLU A 286 -12.86 11.68 18.35
C GLU A 286 -13.28 13.11 18.01
N ASP A 287 -12.46 14.09 18.38
CA ASP A 287 -12.66 15.51 18.07
C ASP A 287 -11.85 15.98 16.84
N ASN A 288 -11.15 15.06 16.16
CA ASN A 288 -10.31 15.39 15.02
C ASN A 288 -11.10 15.51 13.71
N GLU A 289 -11.53 16.73 13.40
CA GLU A 289 -12.28 17.03 12.17
C GLU A 289 -11.58 16.65 10.86
N LEU A 290 -10.26 16.47 10.83
CA LEU A 290 -9.58 16.06 9.59
C LEU A 290 -9.70 14.56 9.36
N ILE A 291 -9.69 13.76 10.43
CA ILE A 291 -10.01 12.33 10.35
C ILE A 291 -11.48 12.17 9.96
N GLU A 292 -12.37 12.97 10.56
CA GLU A 292 -13.78 13.01 10.18
C GLU A 292 -13.97 13.32 8.69
N LEU A 293 -13.35 14.40 8.21
CA LEU A 293 -13.39 14.81 6.81
C LEU A 293 -12.81 13.74 5.87
N PHE A 294 -11.72 13.08 6.29
CA PHE A 294 -11.11 11.99 5.55
C PHE A 294 -12.08 10.82 5.38
N VAL A 295 -12.77 10.41 6.46
CA VAL A 295 -13.78 9.34 6.42
C VAL A 295 -15.01 9.75 5.60
N ASP A 296 -15.50 10.99 5.76
CA ASP A 296 -16.62 11.51 4.98
C ASP A 296 -16.34 11.52 3.48
N LEU A 297 -15.13 11.91 3.08
CA LEU A 297 -14.71 11.86 1.69
C LEU A 297 -14.71 10.43 1.15
N MET A 298 -14.26 9.44 1.93
CA MET A 298 -14.31 8.03 1.53
C MET A 298 -15.76 7.54 1.37
N LYS A 299 -16.66 7.92 2.29
CA LYS A 299 -18.08 7.56 2.22
C LYS A 299 -18.76 8.20 1.00
N LYS A 300 -18.51 9.49 0.75
CA LYS A 300 -19.02 10.21 -0.44
C LYS A 300 -18.63 9.51 -1.75
N LYS A 301 -17.44 8.90 -1.81
CA LYS A 301 -16.96 8.17 -3.01
C LYS A 301 -17.76 6.91 -3.32
N VAL A 302 -18.43 6.32 -2.33
CA VAL A 302 -19.23 5.11 -2.49
C VAL A 302 -20.71 5.38 -2.23
N ASP A 303 -21.14 6.63 -2.34
CA ASP A 303 -22.46 7.00 -1.84
C ASP A 303 -23.62 6.35 -2.60
N ASN A 304 -23.39 6.04 -3.87
CA ASN A 304 -24.38 5.43 -4.75
C ASN A 304 -24.29 3.89 -4.78
N GLU A 305 -23.42 3.30 -3.95
CA GLU A 305 -23.10 1.89 -3.99
C GLU A 305 -23.38 1.22 -2.63
N ASP A 306 -23.95 0.02 -2.66
CA ASP A 306 -24.23 -0.80 -1.47
C ASP A 306 -23.11 -1.81 -1.23
N TYR A 307 -21.86 -1.34 -1.11
CA TYR A 307 -20.70 -2.21 -0.87
C TYR A 307 -20.89 -3.03 0.40
N GLN A 308 -20.73 -4.35 0.27
CA GLN A 308 -21.01 -5.27 1.36
C GLN A 308 -19.85 -6.22 1.57
N ARG A 309 -19.48 -6.38 2.84
CA ARG A 309 -18.53 -7.40 3.24
C ARG A 309 -19.18 -8.78 3.16
N ILE A 310 -18.47 -9.72 2.56
CA ILE A 310 -18.85 -11.14 2.63
C ILE A 310 -18.66 -11.57 4.09
N SER A 311 -19.68 -12.17 4.71
CA SER A 311 -19.53 -12.70 6.07
C SER A 311 -18.55 -13.88 6.07
N TRP A 312 -17.46 -13.78 6.83
CA TRP A 312 -16.47 -14.84 7.00
C TRP A 312 -16.62 -15.47 8.39
N GLU A 313 -16.33 -16.77 8.51
CA GLU A 313 -16.32 -17.45 9.82
C GLU A 313 -15.12 -17.06 10.68
N LYS A 314 -14.03 -16.58 10.04
CA LYS A 314 -12.82 -16.17 10.72
C LYS A 314 -12.93 -14.71 11.12
N GLU A 315 -12.76 -14.47 12.42
CA GLU A 315 -12.60 -13.13 12.96
C GLU A 315 -11.28 -12.51 12.51
N PRO A 316 -11.20 -11.16 12.41
CA PRO A 316 -9.94 -10.46 12.30
C PRO A 316 -8.96 -10.87 13.41
N PHE A 317 -7.67 -10.88 13.11
CA PHE A 317 -6.67 -11.06 14.16
C PHE A 317 -6.49 -9.75 14.92
N GLU A 318 -6.28 -9.88 16.22
CA GLU A 318 -5.93 -8.77 17.11
C GLU A 318 -4.47 -8.37 16.85
N SER A 319 -4.24 -7.08 16.68
CA SER A 319 -2.91 -6.50 16.59
C SER A 319 -2.74 -5.43 17.66
N GLU A 320 -1.50 -5.16 18.02
CA GLU A 320 -1.18 -4.11 18.98
C GLU A 320 -1.01 -2.77 18.26
N PHE A 321 -1.53 -1.71 18.87
CA PHE A 321 -1.18 -0.34 18.49
C PHE A 321 0.32 -0.13 18.71
N GLU A 322 1.01 0.40 17.70
CA GLU A 322 2.44 0.64 17.80
C GLU A 322 2.66 1.99 18.48
N LYS A 323 3.21 2.00 19.69
CA LYS A 323 3.42 3.25 20.45
C LYS A 323 4.64 4.00 19.93
N ASP A 324 5.65 3.27 19.46
CA ASP A 324 6.85 3.82 18.85
C ASP A 324 6.71 3.77 17.32
N VAL A 325 5.70 4.49 16.81
CA VAL A 325 5.55 4.75 15.37
C VAL A 325 6.75 5.51 14.81
N ASP A 326 7.66 5.97 15.68
CA ASP A 326 9.00 6.44 15.37
C ASP A 326 9.79 5.47 14.48
N ASN A 327 9.56 4.17 14.58
CA ASN A 327 10.16 3.17 13.67
C ASN A 327 9.52 3.14 12.28
N VAL A 328 8.30 3.70 12.15
CA VAL A 328 7.59 3.95 10.88
C VAL A 328 7.91 5.35 10.37
N LYS A 329 8.44 6.27 11.19
CA LYS A 329 8.84 7.62 10.75
C LYS A 329 9.80 7.53 9.56
N ASP A 330 10.71 6.56 9.49
CA ASP A 330 11.55 6.35 8.30
C ASP A 330 10.75 6.22 6.99
N ILE A 331 9.53 5.68 7.05
CA ILE A 331 8.59 5.66 5.92
C ILE A 331 8.03 7.05 5.64
N PHE A 332 7.65 7.81 6.68
CA PHE A 332 7.20 9.21 6.59
C PHE A 332 8.29 10.19 6.14
N LEU A 333 9.55 9.90 6.45
CA LEU A 333 10.74 10.61 6.00
C LEU A 333 11.06 10.31 4.55
N SER A 334 10.39 9.32 3.94
CA SER A 334 10.62 9.02 2.54
C SER A 334 10.02 10.11 1.65
N PRO A 335 10.79 10.67 0.71
CA PRO A 335 10.30 11.74 -0.18
C PRO A 335 9.00 11.36 -0.91
N ASN A 336 8.84 10.06 -1.18
CA ASN A 336 7.65 9.51 -1.79
C ASN A 336 6.44 9.62 -0.86
N PHE A 337 6.56 9.15 0.38
CA PHE A 337 5.47 9.25 1.34
C PHE A 337 5.15 10.72 1.67
N THR A 338 6.15 11.59 1.81
CA THR A 338 5.95 13.05 1.97
C THR A 338 5.13 13.61 0.82
N LYS A 339 5.53 13.36 -0.42
CA LYS A 339 4.85 13.84 -1.63
C LYS A 339 3.43 13.29 -1.77
N PHE A 340 3.21 12.07 -1.29
CA PHE A 340 1.89 11.47 -1.24
C PHE A 340 1.02 12.20 -0.21
N THR A 341 1.48 12.24 1.05
CA THR A 341 0.77 12.86 2.17
C THR A 341 0.43 14.30 1.87
N SER A 342 1.36 15.03 1.25
CA SER A 342 1.15 16.42 0.87
C SER A 342 0.03 16.61 -0.15
N LYS A 343 -0.09 15.73 -1.15
CA LYS A 343 -1.21 15.76 -2.09
C LYS A 343 -2.54 15.42 -1.44
N MET A 344 -2.56 14.45 -0.53
CA MET A 344 -3.77 14.07 0.20
C MET A 344 -4.23 15.22 1.11
N LEU A 345 -3.32 15.79 1.90
CA LEU A 345 -3.59 16.97 2.74
C LEU A 345 -4.05 18.16 1.89
N ALA A 346 -3.44 18.39 0.72
CA ALA A 346 -3.88 19.42 -0.19
C ALA A 346 -5.34 19.22 -0.64
N ARG A 347 -5.76 17.98 -0.93
CA ARG A 347 -7.16 17.67 -1.26
C ARG A 347 -8.10 17.89 -0.08
N LEU A 348 -7.70 17.45 1.12
CA LEU A 348 -8.48 17.67 2.34
C LEU A 348 -8.68 19.16 2.59
N ILE A 349 -7.63 19.96 2.46
CA ILE A 349 -7.72 21.42 2.57
C ILE A 349 -8.66 21.96 1.49
N LEU A 350 -8.48 21.62 0.22
CA LEU A 350 -9.35 22.13 -0.85
C LEU A 350 -10.82 21.76 -0.60
N HIS A 351 -11.10 20.57 -0.08
CA HIS A 351 -12.45 20.15 0.27
C HIS A 351 -13.01 20.91 1.48
N LEU A 352 -12.21 21.09 2.53
CA LEU A 352 -12.56 21.92 3.70
C LEU A 352 -12.87 23.38 3.32
N LEU A 353 -12.26 23.86 2.24
CA LEU A 353 -12.47 25.17 1.64
C LEU A 353 -13.64 25.21 0.65
N ASP A 354 -14.41 24.13 0.51
CA ASP A 354 -15.53 24.00 -0.43
C ASP A 354 -15.12 24.22 -1.90
N ILE A 355 -13.86 23.90 -2.23
CA ILE A 355 -13.31 23.96 -3.60
C ILE A 355 -13.42 22.56 -4.21
N GLU A 356 -14.60 22.22 -4.72
CA GLU A 356 -14.86 20.90 -5.34
C GLU A 356 -14.13 20.74 -6.69
N GLU A 357 -14.07 21.80 -7.50
CA GLU A 357 -13.33 21.82 -8.76
C GLU A 357 -12.07 22.66 -8.62
N TYR A 358 -10.92 21.98 -8.66
CA TYR A 358 -9.62 22.64 -8.68
C TYR A 358 -8.84 22.26 -9.94
N GLU A 359 -8.22 23.26 -10.58
CA GLU A 359 -7.26 22.99 -11.63
C GLU A 359 -6.10 22.13 -11.07
N PRO A 360 -5.62 21.10 -11.80
CA PRO A 360 -4.49 20.26 -11.35
C PRO A 360 -3.26 21.07 -10.92
N LYS A 361 -3.06 22.26 -11.50
CA LYS A 361 -1.98 23.20 -11.12
C LYS A 361 -2.12 23.71 -9.68
N ARG A 362 -3.34 24.02 -9.22
CA ARG A 362 -3.58 24.50 -7.85
C ARG A 362 -3.36 23.40 -6.82
N LEU A 363 -3.85 22.19 -7.11
CA LEU A 363 -3.59 21.02 -6.27
C LEU A 363 -2.08 20.77 -6.16
N ASN A 364 -1.37 20.74 -7.28
CA ASN A 364 0.07 20.49 -7.28
C ASN A 364 0.86 21.58 -6.55
N LEU A 365 0.45 22.86 -6.68
CA LEU A 365 1.09 23.95 -5.95
C LEU A 365 0.91 23.78 -4.43
N LEU A 366 -0.32 23.57 -3.97
CA LEU A 366 -0.62 23.36 -2.55
C LEU A 366 0.09 22.12 -2.00
N ALA A 367 0.08 21.02 -2.77
CA ALA A 367 0.79 19.81 -2.42
C ALA A 367 2.30 20.05 -2.29
N SER A 368 2.93 20.77 -3.22
CA SER A 368 4.36 21.09 -3.10
C SER A 368 4.68 21.99 -1.90
N THR A 369 3.78 22.89 -1.51
CA THR A 369 3.92 23.69 -0.28
C THR A 369 3.86 22.81 0.97
N ILE A 370 2.92 21.86 1.02
CA ILE A 370 2.80 20.93 2.15
C ILE A 370 3.98 19.94 2.16
N GLU A 371 4.44 19.49 0.99
CA GLU A 371 5.62 18.62 0.86
C GLU A 371 6.85 19.29 1.46
N PHE A 372 7.09 20.56 1.11
CA PHE A 372 8.17 21.36 1.68
C PHE A 372 8.04 21.50 3.21
N TYR A 373 6.83 21.68 3.72
CA TYR A 373 6.58 21.71 5.17
C TYR A 373 6.97 20.38 5.83
N LEU A 374 6.43 19.27 5.32
CA LEU A 374 6.67 17.94 5.86
C LEU A 374 8.16 17.59 5.81
N ASP A 375 8.85 17.88 4.70
CA ASP A 375 10.31 17.68 4.59
C ASP A 375 11.08 18.53 5.60
N THR A 376 10.68 19.78 5.82
CA THR A 376 11.31 20.66 6.81
C THR A 376 11.09 20.12 8.23
N ARG A 377 9.85 19.74 8.57
CA ARG A 377 9.51 19.12 9.85
C ARG A 377 10.35 17.87 10.10
N ASN A 378 10.38 16.98 9.12
CA ASN A 378 11.14 15.74 9.12
C ASN A 378 12.63 15.97 9.36
N TYR A 379 13.21 16.97 8.68
CA TYR A 379 14.60 17.38 8.89
C TYR A 379 14.85 17.94 10.30
N LEU A 380 13.91 18.71 10.85
CA LEU A 380 14.02 19.24 12.21
C LEU A 380 13.90 18.17 13.29
N ILE A 381 13.01 17.18 13.12
CA ILE A 381 12.93 16.00 14.00
C ILE A 381 14.26 15.26 13.99
N TYR A 382 14.80 14.98 12.80
CA TYR A 382 16.08 14.30 12.67
C TYR A 382 17.22 15.06 13.37
N LEU A 383 17.30 16.38 13.16
CA LEU A 383 18.26 17.21 13.87
C LEU A 383 18.05 17.19 15.38
N TYR A 384 16.81 17.09 15.86
CA TYR A 384 16.51 17.01 17.27
C TYR A 384 16.98 15.69 17.90
N ASP A 385 16.75 14.58 17.20
CA ASP A 385 17.08 13.22 17.68
C ASP A 385 18.59 12.93 17.65
N GLU A 386 19.31 13.41 16.62
CA GLU A 386 20.77 13.23 16.55
C GLU A 386 21.55 14.27 17.37
N VAL A 387 20.95 15.42 17.66
CA VAL A 387 21.59 16.50 18.43
C VAL A 387 21.09 16.50 19.86
N LEU A 388 21.42 15.44 20.59
CA LEU A 388 21.59 15.47 22.06
C LEU A 388 22.86 16.27 22.48
N PHE A 389 23.50 16.99 21.55
CA PHE A 389 24.63 17.87 21.81
C PHE A 389 24.33 19.33 21.43
N GLY A 390 23.64 20.02 22.33
CA GLY A 390 23.90 21.43 22.63
C GLY A 390 22.94 22.47 22.04
N ASP A 391 22.57 23.42 22.88
CA ASP A 391 21.78 24.62 22.60
C ASP A 391 22.28 25.49 21.40
N TYR A 392 23.40 25.16 20.77
CA TYR A 392 24.07 25.98 19.76
C TYR A 392 23.41 25.94 18.36
N LEU A 393 22.85 24.80 17.95
CA LEU A 393 22.29 24.62 16.59
C LEU A 393 20.91 25.29 16.45
N LEU A 394 20.13 25.32 17.53
CA LEU A 394 18.85 26.02 17.60
C LEU A 394 18.98 27.55 17.49
N TRP A 395 20.07 28.12 18.02
CA TRP A 395 20.28 29.56 18.03
C TRP A 395 20.88 30.12 16.72
N TRP A 396 21.59 29.29 15.94
CA TRP A 396 22.32 29.78 14.75
C TRP A 396 22.02 29.02 13.45
N GLY A 397 21.67 27.73 13.50
CA GLY A 397 21.43 26.90 12.31
C GLY A 397 20.04 27.10 11.70
N LEU A 398 19.01 27.10 12.54
CA LEU A 398 17.62 27.36 12.14
C LEU A 398 17.47 28.73 11.44
N PRO A 399 17.96 29.85 12.01
CA PRO A 399 17.94 31.15 11.34
C PRO A 399 18.71 31.18 10.02
N MET A 400 19.76 30.37 9.84
CA MET A 400 20.52 30.30 8.57
C MET A 400 19.79 29.52 7.48
N ILE A 401 19.22 28.36 7.80
CA ILE A 401 18.39 27.56 6.89
C ILE A 401 17.16 28.37 6.46
N PHE A 402 16.59 29.11 7.40
CA PHE A 402 15.52 30.06 7.11
C PHE A 402 16.02 31.26 6.31
N SER A 403 17.18 31.87 6.65
CA SER A 403 17.76 33.04 5.94
C SER A 403 17.97 32.80 4.45
N TRP A 404 18.29 31.57 4.05
CA TRP A 404 18.51 31.19 2.65
C TRP A 404 17.20 31.10 1.83
N ASN A 405 16.06 30.91 2.50
CA ASN A 405 14.72 30.95 1.91
C ASN A 405 13.91 32.22 2.29
N LEU A 406 14.50 33.11 3.11
CA LEU A 406 13.81 34.21 3.81
C LEU A 406 13.49 35.43 2.98
N ALA A 407 13.86 35.46 1.69
CA ALA A 407 13.32 36.47 0.79
C ALA A 407 11.78 36.39 0.66
N ARG A 408 11.12 35.38 1.28
CA ARG A 408 9.67 35.21 1.31
C ARG A 408 9.00 35.19 2.70
N PHE A 409 9.70 35.23 3.83
CA PHE A 409 9.08 34.90 5.13
C PHE A 409 9.57 35.75 6.32
N GLU A 410 9.22 37.03 6.36
CA GLU A 410 9.53 37.92 7.51
C GLU A 410 8.68 37.64 8.77
N GLY A 411 7.50 37.00 8.64
CA GLY A 411 6.58 36.76 9.76
C GLY A 411 7.01 35.67 10.76
N MET A 412 7.88 34.73 10.36
CA MET A 412 8.25 33.59 11.21
C MET A 412 9.12 33.98 12.43
N LYS A 413 9.84 35.09 12.35
CA LYS A 413 10.82 35.49 13.38
C LYS A 413 10.15 35.85 14.72
N SER A 414 9.01 36.54 14.68
CA SER A 414 8.30 36.99 15.89
C SER A 414 7.58 35.84 16.62
N VAL A 415 7.08 34.85 15.88
CA VAL A 415 6.38 33.68 16.45
C VAL A 415 7.34 32.74 17.18
N MET A 416 8.57 32.60 16.66
CA MET A 416 9.61 31.81 17.31
C MET A 416 10.06 32.43 18.64
N GLU A 417 10.15 33.75 18.74
CA GLU A 417 10.61 34.45 19.95
C GLU A 417 9.62 34.36 21.13
N ALA A 418 8.33 34.09 20.87
CA ALA A 418 7.27 34.16 21.89
C ALA A 418 6.97 32.85 22.66
N THR A 419 7.50 31.69 22.24
CA THR A 419 6.81 30.40 22.52
C THR A 419 7.56 29.41 23.44
N TYR A 420 8.66 29.79 24.11
CA TYR A 420 9.57 28.81 24.75
C TYR A 420 9.21 28.35 26.20
N GLY A 421 8.81 27.06 26.33
CA GLY A 421 8.65 26.24 27.56
C GLY A 421 8.85 24.72 27.26
N SER A 422 8.72 23.81 28.25
CA SER A 422 9.23 22.39 28.29
C SER A 422 9.08 21.44 27.07
N ALA A 423 9.89 20.36 27.02
CA ALA A 423 10.38 19.64 25.83
C ALA A 423 9.38 18.87 24.92
N SER A 424 8.46 18.06 25.44
CA SER A 424 7.53 17.27 24.59
C SER A 424 6.54 18.15 23.81
N SER A 425 6.25 19.34 24.35
CA SER A 425 5.40 20.35 23.72
C SER A 425 6.14 21.33 22.78
N ARG A 426 7.46 21.16 22.55
CA ARG A 426 8.24 22.11 21.72
C ARG A 426 8.10 21.86 20.22
N LEU A 427 8.10 20.60 19.82
CA LEU A 427 8.04 20.24 18.40
C LEU A 427 6.65 20.55 17.82
N GLY A 428 5.58 20.14 18.52
CA GLY A 428 4.20 20.48 18.15
C GLY A 428 3.93 21.99 18.11
N ARG A 429 4.57 22.79 18.99
CA ARG A 429 4.43 24.26 18.95
C ARG A 429 5.19 24.92 17.80
N LEU A 430 6.35 24.38 17.42
CA LEU A 430 7.09 24.83 16.23
C LEU A 430 6.35 24.46 14.93
N GLU A 431 5.76 23.27 14.89
CA GLU A 431 4.91 22.80 13.78
C GLU A 431 3.68 23.70 13.61
N LEU A 432 2.98 23.98 14.71
CA LEU A 432 1.82 24.87 14.71
C LEU A 432 2.20 26.28 14.23
N ALA A 433 3.29 26.85 14.77
CA ALA A 433 3.79 28.17 14.37
C ALA A 433 4.17 28.25 12.89
N PHE A 434 4.75 27.18 12.34
CA PHE A 434 5.14 27.13 10.94
C PHE A 434 3.92 27.03 10.01
N LEU A 435 2.95 26.19 10.37
CA LEU A 435 1.68 26.08 9.66
C LEU A 435 0.91 27.40 9.72
N GLU A 436 0.83 28.03 10.88
CA GLU A 436 0.24 29.36 11.05
C GLU A 436 0.93 30.38 10.13
N ALA A 437 2.27 30.36 10.02
CA ALA A 437 2.99 31.25 9.11
C ALA A 437 2.71 30.98 7.61
N ILE A 438 2.59 29.71 7.20
CA ILE A 438 2.17 29.36 5.84
C ILE A 438 0.73 29.87 5.59
N PHE A 439 -0.17 29.65 6.54
CA PHE A 439 -1.57 30.04 6.40
C PHE A 439 -1.76 31.55 6.44
N GLU A 440 -1.01 32.28 7.26
CA GLU A 440 -0.96 33.75 7.23
C GLU A 440 -0.46 34.26 5.88
N GLN A 441 0.53 33.60 5.29
CA GLN A 441 1.04 33.99 3.97
C GLN A 441 0.02 33.68 2.85
N LEU A 442 -0.68 32.55 2.94
CA LEU A 442 -1.80 32.22 2.03
C LEU A 442 -2.95 33.22 2.21
N GLN A 443 -3.29 33.60 3.44
CA GLN A 443 -4.29 34.62 3.75
C GLN A 443 -3.91 35.99 3.17
N TYR A 444 -2.66 36.41 3.37
CA TYR A 444 -2.14 37.70 2.90
C TYR A 444 -2.06 37.76 1.36
N SER A 445 -1.68 36.65 0.72
CA SER A 445 -1.57 36.58 -0.74
C SER A 445 -2.91 36.39 -1.45
N ALA A 446 -3.90 35.74 -0.83
CA ALA A 446 -5.16 35.38 -1.48
C ALA A 446 -6.40 36.15 -0.99
N LYS A 447 -6.27 37.10 -0.05
CA LYS A 447 -7.42 37.81 0.58
C LYS A 447 -8.49 36.84 1.08
N LEU A 448 -8.08 35.80 1.80
CA LEU A 448 -9.00 34.77 2.25
C LEU A 448 -10.03 35.36 3.24
N PRO A 449 -11.31 34.97 3.14
CA PRO A 449 -12.34 35.34 4.11
C PRO A 449 -11.96 34.98 5.57
N PRO A 450 -12.40 35.75 6.59
CA PRO A 450 -12.05 35.48 7.99
C PRO A 450 -12.41 34.06 8.49
N ASP A 451 -13.54 33.52 8.05
CA ASP A 451 -13.97 32.14 8.34
C ASP A 451 -12.99 31.10 7.80
N MET A 452 -12.30 31.42 6.70
CA MET A 452 -11.27 30.55 6.13
C MET A 452 -10.02 30.50 6.99
N ALA A 453 -9.61 31.63 7.60
CA ALA A 453 -8.47 31.65 8.51
C ALA A 453 -8.71 30.77 9.75
N GLU A 454 -9.92 30.79 10.29
CA GLU A 454 -10.33 29.93 11.40
C GLU A 454 -10.32 28.45 11.00
N LYS A 455 -10.87 28.10 9.84
CA LYS A 455 -10.81 26.75 9.25
C LYS A 455 -9.37 26.24 9.12
N LEU A 456 -8.45 27.07 8.61
CA LEU A 456 -7.04 26.72 8.44
C LEU A 456 -6.28 26.58 9.76
N LYS A 457 -6.59 27.41 10.76
CA LYS A 457 -6.03 27.27 12.12
C LYS A 457 -6.50 25.98 12.80
N LYS A 458 -7.75 25.59 12.56
CA LYS A 458 -8.27 24.31 13.05
C LYS A 458 -7.61 23.13 12.33
N PHE A 459 -7.42 23.25 11.03
CA PHE A 459 -6.65 22.30 10.24
C PHE A 459 -5.22 22.12 10.78
N SER A 460 -4.50 23.22 11.05
CA SER A 460 -3.13 23.12 11.58
C SER A 460 -3.08 22.45 12.95
N LYS A 461 -4.08 22.72 13.81
CA LYS A 461 -4.20 22.11 15.13
C LYS A 461 -4.39 20.60 15.05
N ASN A 462 -5.21 20.10 14.12
CA ASN A 462 -5.60 18.69 14.02
C ASN A 462 -4.65 17.86 13.12
N LEU A 463 -3.66 18.51 12.49
CA LEU A 463 -2.77 17.86 11.54
C LEU A 463 -1.85 16.81 12.19
N PRO A 464 -1.23 17.05 13.36
CA PRO A 464 -0.35 16.05 13.98
C PRO A 464 -1.06 14.72 14.25
N GLU A 465 -2.25 14.74 14.83
CA GLU A 465 -3.01 13.53 15.16
C GLU A 465 -3.51 12.82 13.89
N LEU A 466 -3.82 13.56 12.81
CA LEU A 466 -4.07 12.95 11.49
C LEU A 466 -2.82 12.23 10.96
N LEU A 467 -1.63 12.83 11.11
CA LEU A 467 -0.39 12.18 10.68
C LEU A 467 -0.12 10.91 11.49
N ASP A 468 -0.33 10.93 12.80
CA ASP A 468 -0.19 9.75 13.66
C ASP A 468 -1.22 8.68 13.31
N TYR A 469 -2.48 9.06 13.06
CA TYR A 469 -3.53 8.18 12.57
C TYR A 469 -3.13 7.48 11.26
N LEU A 470 -2.62 8.23 10.29
CA LEU A 470 -2.18 7.66 9.00
C LEU A 470 -0.92 6.80 9.15
N SER A 471 -0.05 7.14 10.09
CA SER A 471 1.13 6.34 10.41
C SER A 471 0.74 4.99 10.99
N GLN A 472 -0.21 4.99 11.91
CA GLN A 472 -0.75 3.77 12.47
C GLN A 472 -1.49 2.96 11.41
N ALA A 473 -2.31 3.59 10.56
CA ALA A 473 -2.96 2.92 9.43
C ALA A 473 -1.97 2.20 8.53
N LEU A 474 -0.85 2.84 8.20
CA LEU A 474 0.18 2.20 7.40
C LEU A 474 0.86 1.04 8.13
N TYR A 475 1.19 1.21 9.40
CA TYR A 475 1.79 0.15 10.21
C TYR A 475 0.88 -1.08 10.29
N GLN A 476 -0.41 -0.85 10.56
CA GLN A 476 -1.40 -1.92 10.71
C GLN A 476 -1.68 -2.63 9.39
N HIS A 477 -1.58 -1.89 8.29
CA HIS A 477 -1.71 -2.49 6.98
C HIS A 477 -0.52 -3.38 6.62
N GLU A 478 0.70 -2.97 6.91
CA GLU A 478 1.91 -3.66 6.43
C GLU A 478 2.62 -4.50 7.49
N ILE A 479 3.09 -3.83 8.54
CA ILE A 479 4.02 -4.41 9.52
C ILE A 479 3.29 -5.38 10.45
N ALA A 480 2.05 -5.08 10.83
CA ALA A 480 1.26 -5.96 11.68
C ALA A 480 1.04 -7.34 11.05
N PHE A 481 0.89 -7.43 9.72
CA PHE A 481 0.81 -8.73 9.03
C PHE A 481 2.15 -9.48 9.07
N ILE A 482 3.29 -8.79 8.92
CA ILE A 482 4.62 -9.41 9.05
C ILE A 482 4.79 -10.01 10.45
N LYS A 483 4.39 -9.27 11.49
CA LYS A 483 4.40 -9.71 12.89
C LYS A 483 3.44 -10.87 13.10
N HIS A 484 2.19 -10.76 12.64
CA HIS A 484 1.16 -11.81 12.75
C HIS A 484 1.60 -13.14 12.14
N PHE A 485 2.23 -13.09 10.97
CA PHE A 485 2.76 -14.29 10.32
C PHE A 485 4.11 -14.74 10.87
N GLU A 486 4.76 -13.99 11.76
CA GLU A 486 6.09 -14.30 12.31
C GLU A 486 7.17 -14.53 11.22
N VAL A 487 7.10 -13.75 10.13
CA VAL A 487 7.96 -13.95 8.95
C VAL A 487 9.11 -12.94 8.81
N SER A 488 9.43 -12.18 9.86
CA SER A 488 10.44 -11.10 9.83
C SER A 488 11.80 -11.53 9.26
N GLU A 489 12.24 -12.78 9.49
CA GLU A 489 13.51 -13.30 8.95
C GLU A 489 13.55 -13.30 7.41
N PHE A 490 12.41 -13.59 6.76
CA PHE A 490 12.29 -13.55 5.31
C PHE A 490 12.41 -12.12 4.77
N PHE A 491 11.71 -11.18 5.41
CA PHE A 491 11.69 -9.77 5.03
C PHE A 491 13.06 -9.11 5.20
N GLU A 492 13.82 -9.51 6.20
CA GLU A 492 15.17 -9.00 6.38
C GLU A 492 16.11 -9.45 5.25
N ILE A 493 15.95 -10.68 4.76
CA ILE A 493 16.72 -11.16 3.59
C ILE A 493 16.27 -10.46 2.32
N LEU A 494 14.95 -10.27 2.15
CA LEU A 494 14.33 -9.54 1.04
C LEU A 494 14.90 -8.12 0.94
N ARG A 495 14.88 -7.36 2.05
CA ARG A 495 15.44 -6.01 2.16
C ARG A 495 16.92 -5.96 1.75
N LYS A 496 17.75 -6.83 2.32
CA LYS A 496 19.20 -6.93 2.01
C LYS A 496 19.48 -7.22 0.53
N ILE A 497 18.58 -7.92 -0.16
CA ILE A 497 18.72 -8.16 -1.60
C ILE A 497 18.50 -6.87 -2.37
N SER A 498 17.45 -6.15 -2.02
CA SER A 498 17.03 -4.91 -2.68
C SER A 498 18.07 -3.81 -2.50
N GLU A 499 18.58 -3.59 -1.28
CA GLU A 499 19.63 -2.60 -0.99
C GLU A 499 20.91 -2.82 -1.79
N LYS A 500 21.36 -4.07 -1.90
CA LYS A 500 22.57 -4.42 -2.65
C LYS A 500 22.45 -4.09 -4.13
N GLU A 501 21.25 -4.06 -4.68
CA GLU A 501 21.03 -3.77 -6.11
C GLU A 501 20.87 -2.28 -6.38
N LYS A 502 20.39 -1.48 -5.41
CA LYS A 502 20.39 -0.02 -5.50
C LYS A 502 21.78 0.55 -5.77
N SER A 503 22.80 0.02 -5.10
CA SER A 503 24.19 0.49 -5.26
C SER A 503 24.72 0.37 -6.69
N LYS A 504 24.11 -0.49 -7.53
CA LYS A 504 24.49 -0.67 -8.94
C LYS A 504 23.71 0.25 -9.89
N CYS A 505 22.48 0.65 -9.53
CA CYS A 505 21.68 1.61 -10.31
C CYS A 505 22.12 3.08 -10.14
N LYS A 506 22.97 3.39 -9.16
CA LYS A 506 23.54 4.73 -8.90
C LYS A 506 24.21 5.40 -10.12
N LYS A 507 24.56 4.68 -11.19
CA LYS A 507 25.07 5.29 -12.43
C LYS A 507 24.04 6.18 -13.15
N PHE A 508 22.74 6.03 -12.87
CA PHE A 508 21.67 6.84 -13.50
C PHE A 508 21.06 7.91 -12.60
N CYS A 509 21.10 7.76 -11.27
CA CYS A 509 20.50 8.73 -10.33
C CYS A 509 21.52 9.74 -9.77
N LYS A 510 22.30 10.41 -10.63
CA LYS A 510 23.34 11.37 -10.20
C LYS A 510 22.81 12.74 -9.77
N ALA A 511 21.49 12.90 -9.61
CA ALA A 511 20.84 14.19 -9.36
C ALA A 511 20.08 14.30 -8.01
N ALA A 512 20.08 13.27 -7.16
CA ALA A 512 19.52 13.35 -5.81
C ALA A 512 20.58 12.99 -4.76
N SER A 513 20.80 13.88 -3.81
CA SER A 513 21.93 13.94 -2.88
C SER A 513 22.03 12.76 -1.90
N GLU A 514 23.26 12.43 -1.52
CA GLU A 514 23.67 11.23 -0.79
C GLU A 514 23.40 11.12 0.74
N PRO A 515 22.85 12.08 1.52
CA PRO A 515 22.68 11.87 2.97
C PRO A 515 21.59 10.85 3.36
N CYS A 516 20.58 10.60 2.53
CA CYS A 516 19.42 9.81 2.94
C CYS A 516 19.71 8.30 3.13
N LEU A 517 20.84 7.76 2.65
CA LEU A 517 21.06 6.32 2.56
C LEU A 517 21.51 5.63 3.86
N VAL A 518 21.94 6.38 4.88
CA VAL A 518 22.43 5.83 6.17
C VAL A 518 21.28 5.59 7.17
N LEU A 519 20.14 6.24 6.98
CA LEU A 519 19.06 6.32 7.96
C LEU A 519 18.10 5.11 7.91
N TYR A 520 17.83 4.58 6.71
CA TYR A 520 16.89 3.47 6.48
C TYR A 520 17.28 2.11 7.11
N SER A 521 18.50 1.96 7.63
CA SER A 521 18.92 0.74 8.31
C SER A 521 18.54 0.70 9.79
N VAL A 522 18.10 1.83 10.39
CA VAL A 522 17.94 1.95 11.85
C VAL A 522 16.52 1.56 12.32
N GLY A 523 15.45 2.08 11.70
CA GLY A 523 14.07 1.75 12.13
C GLY A 523 13.69 0.27 11.96
N TYR A 524 14.22 -0.41 10.95
CA TYR A 524 13.97 -1.85 10.73
C TYR A 524 14.87 -2.78 11.56
N GLN A 525 16.06 -2.34 11.96
CA GLN A 525 16.92 -3.12 12.86
C GLN A 525 16.27 -3.24 14.25
N TRP A 526 15.51 -2.23 14.68
CA TRP A 526 14.72 -2.29 15.92
C TRP A 526 13.57 -3.32 15.87
N ILE A 527 12.84 -3.43 14.75
CA ILE A 527 11.79 -4.47 14.52
C ILE A 527 12.39 -5.90 14.51
N ILE A 528 13.69 -6.03 14.28
CA ILE A 528 14.40 -7.32 14.29
C ILE A 528 14.93 -7.65 15.69
N ASP A 529 15.26 -6.62 16.46
CA ASP A 529 15.87 -6.75 17.78
C ASP A 529 14.84 -6.77 18.93
N ASN A 530 13.57 -6.41 18.66
CA ASN A 530 12.43 -6.43 19.59
C ASN A 530 11.19 -7.04 18.91
#